data_AF-A0A7V9MMA7-F1
#
_entry.id   AF-A0A7V9MMA7-F1
#
_cell.length_a   1.000
_cell.length_b   1.000
_cell.length_c   1.000
_cell.angle_alpha   90.00
_cell.angle_beta   90.00
_cell.angle_gamma   90.00
#
_symmetry.space_group_name_H-M   'P 1'
#
loop_
_entity.id
_entity.type
_entity.pdbx_description
1 polymer ?
#
loop_
_entity_poly.entity_id
_entity_poly.type
_entity_poly.pdbx_seq_one_letter_code
_entity_poly.pdbx_strand_id
1 'polypeptide(L)'
;MKNKSVKLAITAVSTAIVLAGCGGLGKMVKNSNQVTYEVTPKPLEMHGDSVLITINGKYPPKFFAKKAQVNITPTLKYGDTEKEFKKVSYKGETAEGEGTVINNASGGAITYTDKIPYSSDMRVSELMLKSTASIKTKSKEFPAVKIGDGVIATPALVMNDDKPSLGSDKFTKTVPRIADAQIQFVIQQSQVRSTELSKPEMKSLAEFVKNGQSKGFIFNNIEISSYASPDGEERLNAGLSERRAEETANYISKEFKKNKVQAANSTDFIKKSSTPEDWEGFKKAIEKSDIQDKDLILRVLTMYSDPIQREQEIKNMAKTYTVIADKILPELRRSKIRINAEEKSRSDEKIASLVSTNPDSLSVEEVLYSATLTNDMDAKLNIYKTAERIYPNDWRGANNAGYVLMLQNKLNDAKGQFEKADKLSANNAVIKNNLGVVAHLQGDRKKAEALYKEASASDNNAKYNLGIINIKNGDYSMAVTNMSGTNTFNAALANTLAGNNDAAAKAVEASADKDSAIGHYLRAVIAARAGDATQVAKSLKAAVSKDASLKEKAKTDLEFAKYKTSAEFISALN
;
A
#
# COMPACT_ATOMS: atom_id res chain seq x y z
N MET A 1 51.83 73.87 -12.37
CA MET A 1 53.24 73.44 -12.21
C MET A 1 53.33 72.52 -11.00
N LYS A 2 54.17 71.48 -11.09
CA LYS A 2 54.00 70.14 -10.50
C LYS A 2 54.20 70.05 -8.99
N ASN A 3 53.54 69.03 -8.43
CA ASN A 3 53.36 68.68 -7.03
C ASN A 3 54.24 67.46 -6.66
N LYS A 4 54.66 67.39 -5.38
CA LYS A 4 55.16 66.25 -4.56
C LYS A 4 56.38 65.43 -5.01
N SER A 5 57.36 65.27 -4.09
CA SER A 5 57.80 63.95 -3.56
C SER A 5 58.93 63.98 -2.48
N VAL A 6 58.60 63.48 -1.27
CA VAL A 6 59.24 62.49 -0.35
C VAL A 6 60.72 62.58 0.19
N LYS A 7 60.84 62.19 1.50
CA LYS A 7 61.95 61.54 2.28
C LYS A 7 62.72 62.48 3.24
N LEU A 8 63.14 62.14 4.47
CA LEU A 8 63.45 60.87 5.16
C LEU A 8 63.48 61.04 6.71
N ALA A 9 63.43 59.92 7.42
CA ALA A 9 63.45 59.61 8.86
C ALA A 9 64.40 60.36 9.83
N ILE A 10 63.98 60.46 11.12
CA ILE A 10 64.79 60.06 12.31
C ILE A 10 63.87 59.47 13.39
N THR A 11 64.33 58.33 13.91
CA THR A 11 63.76 57.37 14.86
C THR A 11 63.76 57.88 16.30
N ALA A 12 62.69 57.60 17.06
CA ALA A 12 62.74 57.53 18.53
C ALA A 12 62.15 56.19 18.97
N VAL A 13 63.05 55.32 19.42
CA VAL A 13 62.83 53.97 19.93
C VAL A 13 61.93 54.05 21.16
N SER A 14 60.72 53.50 21.05
CA SER A 14 59.92 53.09 22.20
C SER A 14 59.99 51.57 22.28
N THR A 15 60.63 51.12 23.35
CA THR A 15 60.95 49.73 23.68
C THR A 15 59.67 48.89 23.76
N ALA A 16 59.25 48.30 22.65
CA ALA A 16 58.24 47.25 22.66
C ALA A 16 58.90 45.98 23.20
N ILE A 17 58.69 45.73 24.49
CA ILE A 17 58.96 44.44 25.14
C ILE A 17 58.28 43.37 24.27
N VAL A 18 59.08 42.62 23.52
CA VAL A 18 58.65 41.39 22.85
C VAL A 18 58.41 40.36 23.95
N LEU A 19 57.21 40.38 24.51
CA LEU A 19 56.71 39.24 25.26
C LEU A 19 56.56 38.08 24.27
N ALA A 20 57.51 37.15 24.34
CA ALA A 20 57.41 35.82 23.76
C ALA A 20 56.21 35.08 24.37
N GLY A 21 55.00 35.38 23.88
CA GLY A 21 53.74 34.92 24.45
C GLY A 21 53.11 33.74 23.70
N CYS A 22 53.29 32.54 24.23
CA CYS A 22 52.46 31.34 24.02
C CYS A 22 52.29 30.82 22.57
N GLY A 23 53.26 30.05 22.06
CA GLY A 23 53.05 28.85 21.23
C GLY A 23 52.09 28.88 20.02
N GLY A 24 51.69 30.04 19.48
CA GLY A 24 50.69 30.15 18.41
C GLY A 24 49.23 30.17 18.86
N LEU A 25 48.89 29.72 20.09
CA LEU A 25 47.50 29.71 20.60
C LEU A 25 46.87 31.11 20.63
N GLY A 26 47.59 32.11 21.14
CA GLY A 26 47.07 33.48 21.19
C GLY A 26 46.77 34.06 19.81
N LYS A 27 47.57 33.71 18.81
CA LYS A 27 47.36 34.12 17.41
C LYS A 27 46.13 33.43 16.81
N MET A 28 45.93 32.14 17.10
CA MET A 28 44.74 31.40 16.66
C MET A 28 43.45 32.00 17.23
N VAL A 29 43.42 32.33 18.53
CA VAL A 29 42.26 32.99 19.16
C VAL A 29 42.01 34.36 18.53
N LYS A 30 43.05 35.19 18.35
CA LYS A 30 42.91 36.53 17.76
C LYS A 30 42.38 36.50 16.33
N ASN A 31 42.70 35.45 15.58
CA ASN A 31 42.33 35.30 14.18
C ASN A 31 41.16 34.33 13.98
N SER A 32 40.45 33.91 15.04
CA SER A 32 39.39 32.89 14.94
C SER A 32 38.24 33.32 14.03
N ASN A 33 38.03 34.63 13.86
CA ASN A 33 37.08 35.22 12.92
C ASN A 33 37.41 34.97 11.43
N GLN A 34 38.61 34.48 11.12
CA GLN A 34 38.99 34.09 9.75
C GLN A 34 38.56 32.67 9.39
N VAL A 35 38.10 31.89 10.38
CA VAL A 35 37.57 30.54 10.13
C VAL A 35 36.14 30.68 9.66
N THR A 36 35.84 30.09 8.50
CA THR A 36 34.48 30.11 7.96
C THR A 36 33.73 28.85 8.38
N TYR A 37 32.44 29.01 8.64
CA TYR A 37 31.52 27.93 8.96
C TYR A 37 30.20 28.14 8.23
N GLU A 38 29.64 27.06 7.73
CA GLU A 38 28.33 27.00 7.10
C GLU A 38 27.64 25.72 7.59
N VAL A 39 26.35 25.83 7.94
CA VAL A 39 25.54 24.69 8.35
C VAL A 39 24.54 24.36 7.25
N THR A 40 24.30 23.08 7.05
CA THR A 40 23.26 22.55 6.17
C THR A 40 22.45 21.50 6.93
N PRO A 41 21.11 21.57 6.92
CA PRO A 41 20.28 22.62 6.30
C PRO A 41 20.32 23.97 7.06
N LYS A 42 19.92 25.07 6.40
CA LYS A 42 19.79 26.41 6.99
C LYS A 42 18.49 27.08 6.50
N PRO A 43 17.47 27.32 7.36
CA PRO A 43 17.39 26.97 8.79
C PRO A 43 17.58 25.48 9.07
N LEU A 44 17.85 25.10 10.33
CA LEU A 44 17.99 23.68 10.66
C LEU A 44 16.66 22.96 10.46
N GLU A 45 16.70 21.66 10.21
CA GLU A 45 15.50 20.86 9.96
C GLU A 45 15.52 19.58 10.79
N MET A 46 14.34 19.18 11.22
CA MET A 46 14.12 17.86 11.76
C MET A 46 13.99 16.85 10.61
N HIS A 47 14.72 15.76 10.69
CA HIS A 47 14.59 14.60 9.82
C HIS A 47 14.15 13.40 10.65
N GLY A 48 12.94 12.89 10.39
CA GLY A 48 12.30 11.91 11.25
C GLY A 48 12.01 12.49 12.65
N ASP A 49 12.76 12.06 13.66
CA ASP A 49 12.65 12.48 15.06
C ASP A 49 13.88 13.24 15.58
N SER A 50 14.82 13.57 14.69
CA SER A 50 16.15 14.07 15.04
C SER A 50 16.50 15.33 14.25
N VAL A 51 17.26 16.24 14.86
CA VAL A 51 17.88 17.38 14.17
C VAL A 51 19.22 16.91 13.62
N LEU A 52 19.31 16.80 12.30
CA LEU A 52 20.54 16.45 11.58
C LEU A 52 21.25 17.73 11.15
N ILE A 53 22.54 17.84 11.43
CA ILE A 53 23.36 18.96 10.97
C ILE A 53 24.58 18.45 10.21
N THR A 54 24.93 19.17 9.15
CA THR A 54 26.25 19.09 8.52
C THR A 54 26.90 20.45 8.60
N ILE A 55 28.07 20.54 9.23
CA ILE A 55 28.85 21.76 9.34
C ILE A 55 30.04 21.63 8.41
N ASN A 56 30.11 22.53 7.44
CA ASN A 56 31.25 22.71 6.56
C ASN A 56 32.00 23.98 6.96
N GLY A 57 33.33 23.97 6.86
CA GLY A 57 34.13 25.13 7.20
C GLY A 57 35.53 25.05 6.65
N LYS A 58 36.31 26.12 6.88
CA LYS A 58 37.68 26.19 6.39
C LYS A 58 38.58 26.94 7.35
N TYR A 59 39.67 26.28 7.74
CA TYR A 59 40.82 26.95 8.33
C TYR A 59 41.67 27.58 7.22
N PRO A 60 41.97 28.89 7.27
CA PRO A 60 42.78 29.52 6.24
C PRO A 60 44.27 29.14 6.37
N PRO A 61 45.05 29.32 5.29
CA PRO A 61 46.51 29.25 5.33
C PRO A 61 47.10 30.00 6.53
N LYS A 62 48.10 29.40 7.17
CA LYS A 62 48.86 29.94 8.31
C LYS A 62 48.03 30.19 9.59
N PHE A 63 46.79 29.71 9.65
CA PHE A 63 45.96 29.77 10.85
C PHE A 63 46.36 28.72 11.88
N PHE A 64 46.35 27.44 11.49
CA PHE A 64 46.40 26.32 12.43
C PHE A 64 47.84 26.03 12.89
N ALA A 65 48.17 26.30 14.15
CA ALA A 65 49.54 26.11 14.64
C ALA A 65 49.93 24.62 14.63
N LYS A 66 51.18 24.32 14.21
CA LYS A 66 51.63 22.94 13.99
C LYS A 66 51.53 22.01 15.20
N LYS A 67 51.61 22.55 16.42
CA LYS A 67 51.55 21.80 17.69
C LYS A 67 50.21 21.91 18.42
N ALA A 68 49.23 22.59 17.83
CA ALA A 68 47.93 22.82 18.46
C ALA A 68 46.93 21.71 18.16
N GLN A 69 45.97 21.55 19.05
CA GLN A 69 44.75 20.79 18.85
C GLN A 69 43.56 21.73 19.08
N VAL A 70 42.53 21.66 18.24
CA VAL A 70 41.28 22.41 18.38
C VAL A 70 40.14 21.42 18.50
N ASN A 71 39.41 21.50 19.61
CA ASN A 71 38.19 20.76 19.83
C ASN A 71 37.00 21.69 19.58
N ILE A 72 36.04 21.25 18.77
CA ILE A 72 34.80 21.97 18.49
C ILE A 72 33.65 21.14 19.03
N THR A 73 32.81 21.76 19.85
CA THR A 73 31.54 21.19 20.32
C THR A 73 30.40 22.05 19.76
N PRO A 74 29.71 21.59 18.70
CA PRO A 74 28.48 22.21 18.24
C PRO A 74 27.40 22.04 19.31
N THR A 75 26.64 23.09 19.56
CA THR A 75 25.69 23.10 20.66
C THR A 75 24.41 23.83 20.27
N LEU A 76 23.26 23.22 20.51
CA LEU A 76 21.96 23.83 20.26
C LEU A 76 21.44 24.43 21.58
N LYS A 77 21.32 25.76 21.63
CA LYS A 77 20.80 26.50 22.78
C LYS A 77 19.35 26.89 22.55
N TYR A 78 18.45 26.60 23.49
CA TYR A 78 17.03 26.95 23.44
C TYR A 78 16.51 27.19 24.87
N GLY A 79 15.95 28.38 25.10
CA GLY A 79 15.68 28.86 26.46
C GLY A 79 16.95 28.82 27.33
N ASP A 80 16.82 28.22 28.52
CA ASP A 80 17.93 27.97 29.46
C ASP A 80 18.61 26.62 29.24
N THR A 81 18.13 25.83 28.27
CA THR A 81 18.66 24.50 27.97
C THR A 81 19.70 24.57 26.87
N GLU A 82 20.72 23.74 27.01
CA GLU A 82 21.78 23.60 26.03
C GLU A 82 22.05 22.10 25.77
N LYS A 83 22.00 21.70 24.49
CA LYS A 83 22.20 20.30 24.08
C LYS A 83 23.40 20.19 23.14
N GLU A 84 24.38 19.40 23.55
CA GLU A 84 25.61 19.19 22.81
C GLU A 84 25.45 18.13 21.71
N PHE A 85 26.01 18.42 20.55
CA PHE A 85 26.36 17.39 19.57
C PHE A 85 27.72 16.80 19.93
N LYS A 86 28.12 15.72 19.25
CA LYS A 86 29.44 15.11 19.45
C LYS A 86 30.57 16.12 19.21
N LYS A 87 31.55 16.09 20.11
CA LYS A 87 32.79 16.87 19.95
C LYS A 87 33.59 16.33 18.76
N VAL A 88 34.16 17.24 17.96
CA VAL A 88 35.10 16.94 16.88
C VAL A 88 36.46 17.59 17.14
N SER A 89 37.54 16.89 16.79
CA SER A 89 38.91 17.32 17.04
C SER A 89 39.71 17.49 15.75
N TYR A 90 40.39 18.62 15.65
CA TYR A 90 41.36 18.93 14.59
C TYR A 90 42.73 19.16 15.21
N LYS A 91 43.81 18.81 14.51
CA LYS A 91 45.16 18.94 15.05
C LYS A 91 46.16 19.43 14.02
N GLY A 92 47.21 20.10 14.47
CA GLY A 92 48.33 20.50 13.63
C GLY A 92 49.24 19.31 13.31
N GLU A 93 50.08 19.48 12.30
CA GLU A 93 51.00 18.45 11.75
C GLU A 93 51.85 17.71 12.81
N THR A 94 52.19 18.37 13.91
CA THR A 94 53.11 17.89 14.97
C THR A 94 52.45 17.90 16.35
N ALA A 95 51.12 18.00 16.40
CA ALA A 95 50.35 17.94 17.63
C ALA A 95 50.13 16.48 18.05
N GLU A 96 50.29 16.20 19.34
CA GLU A 96 49.96 14.90 19.95
C GLU A 96 48.44 14.76 20.11
N GLY A 97 47.94 13.52 20.17
CA GLY A 97 46.50 13.22 20.36
C GLY A 97 45.72 12.93 19.07
N GLU A 98 44.42 12.66 19.25
CA GLU A 98 43.49 12.31 18.16
C GLU A 98 42.91 13.56 17.47
N GLY A 99 42.61 13.44 16.18
CA GLY A 99 41.96 14.49 15.40
C GLY A 99 42.44 14.56 13.96
N THR A 100 41.64 15.19 13.11
CA THR A 100 41.94 15.38 11.70
C THR A 100 43.07 16.40 11.53
N VAL A 101 44.10 16.04 10.77
CA VAL A 101 45.29 16.89 10.59
C VAL A 101 44.98 18.08 9.68
N ILE A 102 45.33 19.28 10.12
CA ILE A 102 45.23 20.54 9.37
C ILE A 102 46.64 21.05 9.07
N ASN A 103 46.93 21.29 7.80
CA ASN A 103 48.23 21.78 7.37
C ASN A 103 48.39 23.26 7.73
N ASN A 104 49.52 23.64 8.32
CA ASN A 104 49.73 25.04 8.68
C ASN A 104 49.89 25.93 7.44
N ALA A 105 50.56 25.48 6.38
CA ALA A 105 50.81 26.29 5.20
C ALA A 105 49.57 26.47 4.33
N SER A 106 48.83 25.41 4.05
CA SER A 106 47.66 25.44 3.15
C SER A 106 46.31 25.57 3.87
N GLY A 107 46.25 25.36 5.17
CA GLY A 107 44.99 25.31 5.92
C GLY A 107 44.32 23.94 5.80
N GLY A 108 42.99 23.91 5.92
CA GLY A 108 42.23 22.66 5.76
C GLY A 108 40.72 22.83 5.88
N ALA A 109 40.00 21.89 5.27
CA ALA A 109 38.55 21.84 5.34
C ALA A 109 38.07 21.24 6.68
N ILE A 110 36.91 21.69 7.12
CA ILE A 110 36.15 21.19 8.26
C ILE A 110 34.89 20.58 7.64
N THR A 111 34.66 19.29 7.89
CA THR A 111 33.40 18.62 7.59
C THR A 111 33.01 17.81 8.80
N TYR A 112 31.79 18.01 9.27
CA TYR A 112 31.25 17.39 10.46
C TYR A 112 29.76 17.11 10.25
N THR A 113 29.31 15.91 10.60
CA THR A 113 27.89 15.54 10.55
C THR A 113 27.53 14.79 11.82
N ASP A 114 26.42 15.20 12.44
CA ASP A 114 25.87 14.52 13.61
C ASP A 114 24.39 14.85 13.76
N LYS A 115 23.71 14.11 14.65
CA LYS A 115 22.30 14.32 14.95
C LYS A 115 22.00 14.19 16.44
N ILE A 116 20.98 14.93 16.87
CA ILE A 116 20.43 14.83 18.23
C ILE A 116 18.91 14.66 18.19
N PRO A 117 18.28 13.96 19.15
CA PRO A 117 16.83 13.88 19.23
C PRO A 117 16.20 15.26 19.37
N TYR A 118 15.12 15.50 18.62
CA TYR A 118 14.38 16.75 18.63
C TYR A 118 13.55 16.94 19.92
N SER A 119 13.35 18.20 20.31
CA SER A 119 12.38 18.64 21.31
C SER A 119 11.63 19.86 20.78
N SER A 120 10.37 20.05 21.19
CA SER A 120 9.50 21.14 20.71
C SER A 120 10.11 22.54 20.83
N ASP A 121 10.91 22.74 21.87
CA ASP A 121 11.52 24.03 22.23
C ASP A 121 12.67 24.40 21.29
N MET A 122 13.22 23.41 20.57
CA MET A 122 14.26 23.64 19.56
C MET A 122 13.77 24.44 18.35
N ARG A 123 12.47 24.70 18.21
CA ARG A 123 11.96 25.62 17.18
C ARG A 123 12.51 27.03 17.34
N VAL A 124 12.78 27.44 18.58
CA VAL A 124 13.40 28.73 18.91
C VAL A 124 14.75 28.44 19.55
N SER A 125 15.75 28.20 18.69
CA SER A 125 17.09 27.82 19.13
C SER A 125 18.19 28.57 18.38
N GLU A 126 19.41 28.52 18.92
CA GLU A 126 20.62 29.00 18.25
C GLU A 126 21.66 27.87 18.21
N LEU A 127 22.20 27.59 17.02
CA LEU A 127 23.31 26.66 16.88
C LEU A 127 24.63 27.41 17.05
N MET A 128 25.35 27.05 18.10
CA MET A 128 26.59 27.68 18.52
C MET A 128 27.77 26.72 18.36
N LEU A 129 28.91 27.23 17.88
CA LEU A 129 30.17 26.52 17.89
C LEU A 129 31.03 27.00 19.05
N LYS A 130 31.26 26.10 20.02
CA LYS A 130 32.23 26.33 21.10
C LYS A 130 33.52 25.63 20.74
N SER A 131 34.61 26.39 20.63
CA SER A 131 35.92 25.83 20.24
C SER A 131 36.96 26.09 21.32
N THR A 132 37.76 25.07 21.63
CA THR A 132 38.90 25.19 22.56
C THR A 132 40.18 24.75 21.86
N ALA A 133 41.16 25.64 21.79
CA ALA A 133 42.50 25.33 21.28
C ALA A 133 43.44 24.99 22.44
N SER A 134 44.30 23.99 22.26
CA SER A 134 45.27 23.56 23.26
C SER A 134 46.63 23.18 22.67
N ILE A 135 47.68 23.35 23.46
CA ILE A 135 49.05 22.86 23.20
C ILE A 135 49.56 22.29 24.52
N LYS A 136 49.76 20.97 24.56
CA LYS A 136 50.09 20.25 25.80
C LYS A 136 49.07 20.60 26.90
N THR A 137 49.51 21.16 28.02
CA THR A 137 48.66 21.52 29.17
C THR A 137 48.02 22.90 29.08
N LYS A 138 48.37 23.73 28.09
CA LYS A 138 47.83 25.08 27.94
C LYS A 138 46.64 25.08 27.00
N SER A 139 45.51 25.67 27.40
CA SER A 139 44.31 25.82 26.57
C SER A 139 43.85 27.28 26.50
N LYS A 140 43.10 27.60 25.43
CA LYS A 140 42.36 28.85 25.26
C LYS A 140 41.06 28.60 24.50
N GLU A 141 40.00 29.22 24.93
CA GLU A 141 38.71 29.19 24.23
C GLU A 141 38.66 30.22 23.10
N PHE A 142 37.94 29.89 22.04
CA PHE A 142 37.58 30.83 21.00
C PHE A 142 36.24 31.48 21.35
N PRO A 143 35.98 32.71 20.88
CA PRO A 143 34.64 33.29 20.91
C PRO A 143 33.64 32.31 20.28
N ALA A 144 32.50 32.11 20.94
CA ALA A 144 31.44 31.26 20.41
C ALA A 144 30.88 31.85 19.11
N VAL A 145 30.67 31.01 18.10
CA VAL A 145 30.17 31.44 16.79
C VAL A 145 28.77 30.90 16.58
N LYS A 146 27.79 31.79 16.38
CA LYS A 146 26.44 31.40 15.96
C LYS A 146 26.43 31.08 14.47
N ILE A 147 25.92 29.91 14.10
CA ILE A 147 25.92 29.44 12.71
C ILE A 147 24.53 29.09 12.16
N GLY A 148 23.51 28.97 13.01
CA GLY A 148 22.14 28.66 12.61
C GLY A 148 21.09 29.09 13.62
N ASP A 149 19.84 29.18 13.15
CA ASP A 149 18.66 29.65 13.88
C ASP A 149 17.51 28.65 13.74
N GLY A 150 16.94 28.29 14.90
CA GLY A 150 15.77 27.43 15.09
C GLY A 150 15.80 26.10 14.34
N VAL A 151 14.68 25.40 14.37
CA VAL A 151 14.47 24.11 13.71
C VAL A 151 13.10 24.09 13.05
N ILE A 152 13.05 23.86 11.74
CA ILE A 152 11.82 23.47 11.03
C ILE A 152 11.47 22.04 11.45
N ALA A 153 10.29 21.86 12.05
CA ALA A 153 9.87 20.60 12.66
C ALA A 153 8.60 20.02 12.03
N THR A 154 8.39 20.26 10.74
CA THR A 154 7.22 19.78 9.97
C THR A 154 6.97 18.27 10.08
N PRO A 155 7.98 17.37 10.14
CA PRO A 155 7.69 15.94 10.31
C PRO A 155 7.03 15.59 11.64
N ALA A 156 7.07 16.47 12.65
CA ALA A 156 6.43 16.26 13.94
C ALA A 156 4.89 16.36 13.86
N LEU A 157 4.36 16.75 12.69
CA LEU A 157 2.93 16.72 12.41
C LEU A 157 2.40 15.31 12.14
N VAL A 158 3.26 14.31 11.95
CA VAL A 158 2.85 12.94 11.62
C VAL A 158 1.85 12.37 12.62
N MET A 159 0.74 11.84 12.13
CA MET A 159 -0.27 11.18 12.94
C MET A 159 0.05 9.71 13.11
N ASN A 160 -0.20 9.16 14.31
CA ASN A 160 -0.15 7.72 14.57
C ASN A 160 -1.53 7.10 14.31
N ASP A 161 -2.04 7.23 13.08
CA ASP A 161 -3.34 6.76 12.64
C ASP A 161 -3.24 5.41 11.91
N ASP A 162 -2.36 4.54 12.42
CA ASP A 162 -2.17 3.18 11.91
C ASP A 162 -3.50 2.45 11.78
N LYS A 163 -3.71 1.82 10.63
CA LYS A 163 -4.96 1.17 10.24
C LYS A 163 -4.86 -0.33 10.47
N PRO A 164 -5.59 -0.91 11.44
CA PRO A 164 -5.71 -2.36 11.53
C PRO A 164 -6.55 -2.88 10.35
N SER A 165 -6.36 -4.14 9.99
CA SER A 165 -7.05 -4.82 8.89
C SER A 165 -8.04 -5.86 9.42
N LEU A 166 -9.25 -5.84 8.86
CA LEU A 166 -10.26 -6.87 9.09
C LEU A 166 -10.03 -8.03 8.12
N GLY A 167 -10.14 -9.26 8.60
CA GLY A 167 -10.23 -10.44 7.73
C GLY A 167 -11.65 -10.55 7.16
N SER A 168 -11.83 -10.12 5.92
CA SER A 168 -13.14 -10.12 5.27
C SER A 168 -13.79 -11.51 5.22
N ASP A 169 -15.12 -11.52 5.32
CA ASP A 169 -15.90 -12.68 4.92
C ASP A 169 -15.88 -12.83 3.39
N LYS A 170 -16.34 -14.00 2.94
CA LYS A 170 -16.57 -14.36 1.55
C LYS A 170 -18.04 -14.70 1.33
N PHE A 171 -18.94 -14.13 2.13
CA PHE A 171 -20.36 -14.38 2.02
C PHE A 171 -20.89 -13.78 0.73
N THR A 172 -21.68 -14.55 -0.01
CA THR A 172 -22.38 -14.09 -1.20
C THR A 172 -23.87 -14.26 -0.98
N LYS A 173 -24.66 -13.27 -1.43
CA LYS A 173 -26.13 -13.32 -1.29
C LYS A 173 -26.77 -14.41 -2.16
N THR A 174 -26.04 -14.89 -3.16
CA THR A 174 -26.40 -16.06 -3.96
C THR A 174 -25.19 -16.96 -4.16
N VAL A 175 -25.44 -18.26 -4.32
CA VAL A 175 -24.40 -19.24 -4.63
C VAL A 175 -24.69 -19.84 -6.01
N PRO A 176 -23.76 -19.76 -6.97
CA PRO A 176 -23.95 -20.36 -8.28
C PRO A 176 -24.21 -21.88 -8.20
N ARG A 177 -25.12 -22.34 -9.06
CA ARG A 177 -25.55 -23.73 -9.20
C ARG A 177 -25.65 -24.03 -10.69
N ILE A 178 -24.92 -25.04 -11.14
CA ILE A 178 -24.87 -25.45 -12.55
C ILE A 178 -25.33 -26.90 -12.64
N ALA A 179 -26.16 -27.19 -13.64
CA ALA A 179 -26.50 -28.56 -14.03
C ALA A 179 -26.23 -28.76 -15.52
N ASP A 180 -25.42 -29.76 -15.83
CA ASP A 180 -25.09 -30.14 -17.20
C ASP A 180 -25.72 -31.50 -17.53
N ALA A 181 -26.20 -31.66 -18.77
CA ALA A 181 -26.66 -32.93 -19.31
C ALA A 181 -26.50 -32.96 -20.83
N GLN A 182 -26.68 -34.13 -21.45
CA GLN A 182 -26.71 -34.24 -22.90
C GLN A 182 -27.81 -35.20 -23.37
N ILE A 183 -28.26 -34.98 -24.61
CA ILE A 183 -29.18 -35.85 -25.34
C ILE A 183 -28.47 -36.33 -26.59
N GLN A 184 -28.43 -37.64 -26.82
CA GLN A 184 -27.89 -38.22 -28.05
C GLN A 184 -28.99 -38.50 -29.08
N PHE A 185 -28.65 -38.35 -30.36
CA PHE A 185 -29.55 -38.50 -31.49
C PHE A 185 -29.12 -39.64 -32.41
N VAL A 186 -30.12 -40.28 -33.00
CA VAL A 186 -29.91 -41.26 -34.07
C VAL A 186 -29.42 -40.54 -35.33
N ILE A 187 -28.69 -41.27 -36.19
CA ILE A 187 -28.24 -40.78 -37.48
C ILE A 187 -29.38 -40.12 -38.26
N GLN A 188 -29.13 -38.92 -38.80
CA GLN A 188 -30.08 -38.12 -39.57
C GLN A 188 -31.43 -37.81 -38.88
N GLN A 189 -31.52 -37.96 -37.56
CA GLN A 189 -32.72 -37.63 -36.78
C GLN A 189 -32.48 -36.47 -35.82
N SER A 190 -33.53 -35.71 -35.53
CA SER A 190 -33.54 -34.63 -34.52
C SER A 190 -34.50 -34.87 -33.36
N GLN A 191 -35.29 -35.96 -33.41
CA GLN A 191 -36.32 -36.23 -32.41
C GLN A 191 -35.70 -36.70 -31.09
N VAL A 192 -36.13 -36.08 -29.98
CA VAL A 192 -35.73 -36.47 -28.63
C VAL A 192 -36.46 -37.76 -28.23
N ARG A 193 -35.72 -38.83 -27.95
CA ARG A 193 -36.28 -40.14 -27.62
C ARG A 193 -36.52 -40.29 -26.12
N SER A 194 -37.59 -40.99 -25.74
CA SER A 194 -37.90 -41.29 -24.33
C SER A 194 -36.78 -42.05 -23.62
N THR A 195 -36.05 -42.91 -24.34
CA THR A 195 -34.88 -43.64 -23.81
C THR A 195 -33.76 -42.69 -23.37
N GLU A 196 -33.54 -41.59 -24.09
CA GLU A 196 -32.56 -40.56 -23.71
C GLU A 196 -33.00 -39.81 -22.45
N LEU A 197 -34.28 -39.44 -22.40
CA LEU A 197 -34.86 -38.74 -21.25
C LEU A 197 -34.85 -39.59 -19.96
N SER A 198 -34.76 -40.91 -20.10
CA SER A 198 -34.68 -41.85 -18.97
C SER A 198 -33.27 -42.02 -18.40
N LYS A 199 -32.23 -41.48 -19.06
CA LYS A 199 -30.83 -41.57 -18.62
C LYS A 199 -30.62 -40.86 -17.27
N PRO A 200 -29.65 -41.32 -16.45
CA PRO A 200 -29.38 -40.72 -15.14
C PRO A 200 -29.13 -39.21 -15.18
N GLU A 201 -28.36 -38.72 -16.17
CA GLU A 201 -28.05 -37.28 -16.32
C GLU A 201 -29.30 -36.42 -16.54
N MET A 202 -30.26 -36.88 -17.35
CA MET A 202 -31.51 -36.16 -17.60
C MET A 202 -32.44 -36.19 -16.38
N LYS A 203 -32.43 -37.28 -15.61
CA LYS A 203 -33.13 -37.36 -14.32
C LYS A 203 -32.54 -36.37 -13.31
N SER A 204 -31.22 -36.34 -13.17
CA SER A 204 -30.52 -35.37 -12.31
C SER A 204 -30.82 -33.93 -12.71
N LEU A 205 -30.89 -33.64 -14.02
CA LEU A 205 -31.28 -32.32 -14.51
C LEU A 205 -32.72 -31.96 -14.13
N ALA A 206 -33.68 -32.88 -14.29
CA ALA A 206 -35.07 -32.64 -13.89
C ALA A 206 -35.20 -32.43 -12.36
N GLU A 207 -34.48 -33.21 -11.56
CA GLU A 207 -34.41 -33.06 -10.11
C GLU A 207 -33.78 -31.73 -9.71
N PHE A 208 -32.73 -31.28 -10.40
CA PHE A 208 -32.12 -29.97 -10.19
C PHE A 208 -33.13 -28.84 -10.36
N VAL A 209 -33.93 -28.86 -11.44
CA VAL A 209 -34.97 -27.85 -11.70
C VAL A 209 -36.05 -27.88 -10.62
N LYS A 210 -36.56 -29.08 -10.29
CA LYS A 210 -37.61 -29.26 -9.27
C LYS A 210 -37.15 -28.80 -7.88
N ASN A 211 -35.99 -29.29 -7.44
CA ASN A 211 -35.45 -28.97 -6.12
C ASN A 211 -35.02 -27.50 -6.06
N GLY A 212 -34.41 -26.98 -7.13
CA GLY A 212 -34.02 -25.59 -7.23
C GLY A 212 -35.22 -24.66 -7.09
N GLN A 213 -36.33 -24.93 -7.79
CA GLN A 213 -37.55 -24.16 -7.63
C GLN A 213 -38.11 -24.21 -6.21
N SER A 214 -38.12 -25.38 -5.56
CA SER A 214 -38.59 -25.52 -4.18
C SER A 214 -37.74 -24.76 -3.17
N LYS A 215 -36.43 -24.62 -3.45
CA LYS A 215 -35.47 -23.86 -2.65
C LYS A 215 -35.40 -22.38 -3.05
N GLY A 216 -36.22 -21.94 -4.00
CA GLY A 216 -36.24 -20.55 -4.46
C GLY A 216 -35.00 -20.14 -5.25
N PHE A 217 -34.41 -21.05 -6.03
CA PHE A 217 -33.31 -20.73 -6.94
C PHE A 217 -33.76 -19.66 -7.94
N ILE A 218 -32.83 -18.76 -8.26
CA ILE A 218 -32.94 -17.85 -9.39
C ILE A 218 -32.33 -18.60 -10.58
N PHE A 219 -33.16 -19.01 -11.53
CA PHE A 219 -32.66 -19.57 -12.78
C PHE A 219 -32.32 -18.42 -13.73
N ASN A 220 -31.06 -18.34 -14.16
CA ASN A 220 -30.54 -17.22 -14.95
C ASN A 220 -30.74 -17.45 -16.45
N ASN A 221 -30.29 -18.59 -16.96
CA ASN A 221 -30.48 -19.00 -18.35
C ASN A 221 -30.21 -20.50 -18.54
N ILE A 222 -30.54 -20.99 -19.73
CA ILE A 222 -30.19 -22.32 -20.22
C ILE A 222 -29.40 -22.15 -21.51
N GLU A 223 -28.27 -22.83 -21.62
CA GLU A 223 -27.47 -22.91 -22.84
C GLU A 223 -27.67 -24.29 -23.47
N ILE A 224 -28.01 -24.31 -24.76
CA ILE A 224 -28.18 -25.53 -25.56
C ILE A 224 -27.25 -25.44 -26.75
N SER A 225 -26.24 -26.30 -26.80
CA SER A 225 -25.32 -26.42 -27.93
C SER A 225 -25.52 -27.75 -28.63
N SER A 226 -25.96 -27.72 -29.89
CA SER A 226 -26.36 -28.91 -30.63
C SER A 226 -25.47 -29.15 -31.83
N TYR A 227 -25.19 -30.42 -32.10
CA TYR A 227 -24.16 -30.84 -33.03
C TYR A 227 -24.70 -31.91 -33.99
N ALA A 228 -24.22 -31.90 -35.23
CA ALA A 228 -24.22 -33.09 -36.08
C ALA A 228 -22.82 -33.69 -36.22
N SER A 229 -22.79 -34.97 -36.58
CA SER A 229 -21.55 -35.71 -36.83
C SER A 229 -21.03 -35.37 -38.23
N PRO A 230 -19.71 -35.38 -38.45
CA PRO A 230 -19.11 -35.12 -39.75
C PRO A 230 -19.17 -36.37 -40.66
N ASP A 231 -20.38 -36.78 -41.03
CA ASP A 231 -20.64 -38.00 -41.81
C ASP A 231 -21.73 -37.86 -42.89
N GLY A 232 -22.13 -36.62 -43.20
CA GLY A 232 -23.18 -36.29 -44.16
C GLY A 232 -22.99 -34.91 -44.78
N GLU A 233 -23.85 -34.56 -45.73
CA GLU A 233 -23.76 -33.27 -46.42
C GLU A 233 -23.88 -32.08 -45.43
N GLU A 234 -22.96 -31.11 -45.52
CA GLU A 234 -22.88 -29.98 -44.60
C GLU A 234 -24.22 -29.24 -44.44
N ARG A 235 -24.95 -29.02 -45.54
CA ARG A 235 -26.28 -28.38 -45.53
C ARG A 235 -27.31 -29.18 -44.74
N LEU A 236 -27.27 -30.52 -44.85
CA LEU A 236 -28.13 -31.40 -44.09
C LEU A 236 -27.77 -31.36 -42.60
N ASN A 237 -26.48 -31.38 -42.29
CA ASN A 237 -25.92 -31.31 -40.93
C ASN A 237 -26.26 -29.99 -40.23
N ALA A 238 -26.22 -28.87 -40.96
CA ALA A 238 -26.66 -27.56 -40.48
C ALA A 238 -28.13 -27.61 -40.02
N GLY A 239 -29.03 -28.04 -40.91
CA GLY A 239 -30.45 -28.16 -40.55
C GLY A 239 -30.73 -29.19 -39.44
N LEU A 240 -29.95 -30.28 -39.36
CA LEU A 240 -30.09 -31.26 -38.28
C LEU A 240 -29.67 -30.70 -36.93
N SER A 241 -28.53 -30.02 -36.85
CA SER A 241 -28.04 -29.42 -35.60
C SER A 241 -28.98 -28.32 -35.08
N GLU A 242 -29.56 -27.51 -35.98
CA GLU A 242 -30.60 -26.53 -35.64
C GLU A 242 -31.87 -27.18 -35.09
N ARG A 243 -32.45 -28.15 -35.81
CA ARG A 243 -33.67 -28.85 -35.35
C ARG A 243 -33.45 -29.58 -34.02
N ARG A 244 -32.26 -30.15 -33.79
CA ARG A 244 -31.90 -30.77 -32.50
C ARG A 244 -31.88 -29.75 -31.36
N ALA A 245 -31.39 -28.53 -31.61
CA ALA A 245 -31.43 -27.45 -30.64
C ALA A 245 -32.88 -27.06 -30.31
N GLU A 246 -33.76 -27.01 -31.31
CA GLU A 246 -35.18 -26.71 -31.13
C GLU A 246 -35.91 -27.79 -30.35
N GLU A 247 -35.75 -29.07 -30.71
CA GLU A 247 -36.39 -30.17 -30.00
C GLU A 247 -35.92 -30.29 -28.55
N THR A 248 -34.61 -30.09 -28.32
CA THR A 248 -34.05 -30.04 -26.95
C THR A 248 -34.62 -28.85 -26.16
N ALA A 249 -34.71 -27.67 -26.78
CA ALA A 249 -35.30 -26.50 -26.14
C ALA A 249 -36.79 -26.69 -25.82
N ASN A 250 -37.55 -27.35 -26.70
CA ASN A 250 -38.95 -27.68 -26.49
C ASN A 250 -39.13 -28.62 -25.29
N TYR A 251 -38.27 -29.63 -25.15
CA TYR A 251 -38.27 -30.51 -23.99
C TYR A 251 -37.98 -29.74 -22.69
N ILE A 252 -36.87 -28.99 -22.65
CA ILE A 252 -36.46 -28.26 -21.44
C ILE A 252 -37.50 -27.21 -21.04
N SER A 253 -38.07 -26.51 -22.02
CA SER A 253 -39.16 -25.55 -21.79
C SER A 253 -40.36 -26.20 -21.10
N LYS A 254 -40.73 -27.43 -21.51
CA LYS A 254 -41.82 -28.19 -20.88
C LYS A 254 -41.47 -28.57 -19.45
N GLU A 255 -40.24 -29.00 -19.17
CA GLU A 255 -39.82 -29.37 -17.81
C GLU A 255 -39.83 -28.15 -16.87
N PHE A 256 -39.37 -26.98 -17.33
CA PHE A 256 -39.44 -25.75 -16.53
C PHE A 256 -40.87 -25.27 -16.31
N LYS A 257 -41.73 -25.32 -17.33
CA LYS A 257 -43.17 -24.97 -17.21
C LYS A 257 -43.90 -25.91 -16.23
N LYS A 258 -43.62 -27.21 -16.29
CA LYS A 258 -44.15 -28.22 -15.35
C LYS A 258 -43.78 -27.91 -13.89
N ASN A 259 -42.57 -27.42 -13.66
CA ASN A 259 -42.11 -26.99 -12.34
C ASN A 259 -42.49 -25.53 -12.00
N LYS A 260 -43.31 -24.85 -12.82
CA LYS A 260 -43.79 -23.48 -12.59
C LYS A 260 -42.66 -22.44 -12.46
N VAL A 261 -41.53 -22.65 -13.14
CA VAL A 261 -40.43 -21.69 -13.16
C VAL A 261 -40.78 -20.55 -14.11
N GLN A 262 -41.06 -19.36 -13.56
CA GLN A 262 -41.52 -18.20 -14.36
C GLN A 262 -40.48 -17.69 -15.37
N ALA A 263 -39.18 -17.85 -15.09
CA ALA A 263 -38.11 -17.41 -15.97
C ALA A 263 -38.18 -18.05 -17.37
N ALA A 264 -38.77 -19.24 -17.48
CA ALA A 264 -38.98 -19.94 -18.76
C ALA A 264 -40.00 -19.29 -19.70
N ASN A 265 -40.67 -18.20 -19.29
CA ASN A 265 -41.57 -17.43 -20.15
C ASN A 265 -40.85 -16.34 -20.95
N SER A 266 -39.58 -16.05 -20.64
CA SER A 266 -38.78 -15.08 -21.40
C SER A 266 -38.18 -15.72 -22.65
N THR A 267 -38.18 -14.99 -23.77
CA THR A 267 -37.61 -15.44 -25.05
C THR A 267 -36.11 -15.64 -25.01
N ASP A 268 -35.41 -14.91 -24.12
CA ASP A 268 -33.95 -14.90 -24.04
C ASP A 268 -33.41 -15.89 -22.99
N PHE A 269 -34.31 -16.61 -22.31
CA PHE A 269 -33.96 -17.53 -21.24
C PHE A 269 -33.25 -18.79 -21.75
N ILE A 270 -33.59 -19.25 -22.95
CA ILE A 270 -32.96 -20.41 -23.60
C ILE A 270 -32.10 -19.92 -24.76
N LYS A 271 -30.79 -19.99 -24.59
CA LYS A 271 -29.79 -19.65 -25.61
C LYS A 271 -29.44 -20.90 -26.39
N LYS A 272 -29.81 -20.92 -27.68
CA LYS A 272 -29.53 -22.04 -28.58
C LYS A 272 -28.32 -21.70 -29.46
N SER A 273 -27.43 -22.66 -29.62
CA SER A 273 -26.40 -22.66 -30.66
C SER A 273 -26.37 -24.01 -31.37
N SER A 274 -26.05 -23.96 -32.67
CA SER A 274 -25.92 -25.13 -33.53
C SER A 274 -24.53 -25.14 -34.17
N THR A 275 -23.97 -26.32 -34.33
CA THR A 275 -22.73 -26.56 -35.05
C THR A 275 -23.01 -27.66 -36.06
N PRO A 276 -22.98 -27.36 -37.38
CA PRO A 276 -23.25 -28.34 -38.42
C PRO A 276 -22.39 -29.59 -38.25
N GLU A 277 -21.06 -29.43 -38.19
CA GLU A 277 -20.12 -30.54 -38.03
C GLU A 277 -19.13 -30.28 -36.91
N ASP A 278 -19.19 -31.09 -35.85
CA ASP A 278 -18.32 -30.97 -34.68
C ASP A 278 -16.92 -31.59 -34.93
N TRP A 279 -16.16 -31.02 -35.86
CA TRP A 279 -14.81 -31.49 -36.20
C TRP A 279 -13.84 -31.44 -35.01
N GLU A 280 -13.99 -30.45 -34.13
CA GLU A 280 -13.19 -30.33 -32.91
C GLU A 280 -13.57 -31.42 -31.88
N GLY A 281 -14.86 -31.70 -31.72
CA GLY A 281 -15.34 -32.83 -30.92
C GLY A 281 -14.91 -34.18 -31.50
N PHE A 282 -14.96 -34.34 -32.83
CA PHE A 282 -14.47 -35.53 -33.53
C PHE A 282 -12.99 -35.76 -33.25
N LYS A 283 -12.16 -34.72 -33.39
CA LYS A 283 -10.73 -34.78 -33.05
C LYS A 283 -10.51 -35.26 -31.61
N LYS A 284 -11.19 -34.65 -30.64
CA LYS A 284 -11.09 -35.02 -29.22
C LYS A 284 -11.55 -36.46 -28.94
N ALA A 285 -12.57 -36.94 -29.65
CA ALA A 285 -13.05 -38.31 -29.51
C ALA A 285 -12.02 -39.31 -30.07
N ILE A 286 -11.44 -39.02 -31.24
CA ILE A 286 -10.34 -39.82 -31.81
C ILE A 286 -9.11 -39.82 -30.90
N GLU A 287 -8.72 -38.67 -30.35
CA GLU A 287 -7.61 -38.53 -29.39
C GLU A 287 -7.79 -39.41 -28.13
N LYS A 288 -9.02 -39.66 -27.71
CA LYS A 288 -9.34 -40.51 -26.55
C LYS A 288 -9.60 -41.98 -26.89
N SER A 289 -9.77 -42.29 -28.17
CA SER A 289 -10.08 -43.64 -28.63
C SER A 289 -8.86 -44.56 -28.68
N ASP A 290 -9.15 -45.85 -28.80
CA ASP A 290 -8.23 -46.96 -29.03
C ASP A 290 -8.19 -47.41 -30.50
N ILE A 291 -8.66 -46.56 -31.43
CA ILE A 291 -8.71 -46.88 -32.86
C ILE A 291 -7.29 -47.09 -33.41
N GLN A 292 -7.09 -48.18 -34.16
CA GLN A 292 -5.80 -48.59 -34.69
C GLN A 292 -5.10 -47.49 -35.52
N ASP A 293 -5.82 -46.82 -36.42
CA ASP A 293 -5.25 -45.79 -37.31
C ASP A 293 -5.45 -44.35 -36.77
N LYS A 294 -5.58 -44.19 -35.45
CA LYS A 294 -5.78 -42.89 -34.78
C LYS A 294 -4.82 -41.80 -35.26
N ASP A 295 -3.52 -42.08 -35.33
CA ASP A 295 -2.51 -41.08 -35.70
C ASP A 295 -2.64 -40.63 -37.16
N LEU A 296 -3.09 -41.53 -38.04
CA LEU A 296 -3.37 -41.21 -39.43
C LEU A 296 -4.59 -40.28 -39.54
N ILE A 297 -5.64 -40.56 -38.77
CA ILE A 297 -6.85 -39.72 -38.72
C ILE A 297 -6.51 -38.32 -38.19
N LEU A 298 -5.74 -38.21 -37.11
CA LEU A 298 -5.30 -36.92 -36.55
C LEU A 298 -4.43 -36.13 -37.53
N ARG A 299 -3.62 -36.82 -38.35
CA ARG A 299 -2.86 -36.19 -39.44
C ARG A 299 -3.77 -35.65 -40.53
N VAL A 300 -4.79 -36.39 -40.96
CA VAL A 300 -5.78 -35.92 -41.94
C VAL A 300 -6.50 -34.66 -41.43
N LEU A 301 -6.93 -34.64 -40.16
CA LEU A 301 -7.58 -33.48 -39.55
C LEU A 301 -6.68 -32.23 -39.50
N THR A 302 -5.35 -32.43 -39.44
CA THR A 302 -4.37 -31.34 -39.42
C THR A 302 -3.98 -30.89 -40.83
N MET A 303 -3.89 -31.82 -41.77
CA MET A 303 -3.40 -31.59 -43.13
C MET A 303 -4.42 -30.89 -44.02
N TYR A 304 -5.69 -31.25 -43.88
CA TYR A 304 -6.78 -30.67 -44.66
C TYR A 304 -7.56 -29.69 -43.79
N SER A 305 -7.87 -28.52 -44.33
CA SER A 305 -8.77 -27.54 -43.70
C SER A 305 -10.21 -27.63 -44.19
N ASP A 306 -10.40 -28.13 -45.42
CA ASP A 306 -11.70 -28.32 -46.05
C ASP A 306 -12.48 -29.51 -45.43
N PRO A 307 -13.69 -29.29 -44.90
CA PRO A 307 -14.52 -30.33 -44.29
C PRO A 307 -14.83 -31.50 -45.23
N ILE A 308 -15.14 -31.22 -46.49
CA ILE A 308 -15.51 -32.24 -47.48
C ILE A 308 -14.31 -33.16 -47.76
N GLN A 309 -13.13 -32.57 -47.97
CA GLN A 309 -11.91 -33.33 -48.16
C GLN A 309 -11.54 -34.16 -46.93
N ARG A 310 -11.66 -33.61 -45.71
CA ARG A 310 -11.43 -34.36 -44.46
C ARG A 310 -12.31 -35.59 -44.37
N GLU A 311 -13.61 -35.41 -44.61
CA GLU A 311 -14.60 -36.48 -44.55
C GLU A 311 -14.30 -37.58 -45.57
N GLN A 312 -13.97 -37.20 -46.81
CA GLN A 312 -13.64 -38.15 -47.87
C GLN A 312 -12.40 -38.99 -47.54
N GLU A 313 -11.32 -38.35 -47.07
CA GLU A 313 -10.09 -39.05 -46.70
C GLU A 313 -10.31 -40.03 -45.54
N ILE A 314 -11.13 -39.65 -44.55
CA ILE A 314 -11.49 -40.53 -43.44
C ILE A 314 -12.38 -41.69 -43.92
N LYS A 315 -13.34 -41.43 -44.83
CA LYS A 315 -14.20 -42.47 -45.43
C LYS A 315 -13.42 -43.47 -46.29
N ASN A 316 -12.35 -43.05 -46.96
CA ASN A 316 -11.48 -43.92 -47.75
C ASN A 316 -10.77 -44.98 -46.89
N MET A 317 -10.65 -44.79 -45.57
CA MET A 317 -10.07 -45.75 -44.62
C MET A 317 -11.07 -46.86 -44.25
N ALA A 318 -11.67 -47.52 -45.24
CA ALA A 318 -12.87 -48.37 -45.13
C ALA A 318 -13.08 -49.12 -43.80
N LYS A 319 -12.16 -50.02 -43.39
CA LYS A 319 -12.29 -50.80 -42.15
C LYS A 319 -12.31 -49.92 -40.89
N THR A 320 -11.46 -48.90 -40.89
CA THR A 320 -11.34 -47.93 -39.79
C THR A 320 -12.54 -47.00 -39.75
N TYR A 321 -13.08 -46.61 -40.92
CA TYR A 321 -14.31 -45.84 -41.00
C TYR A 321 -15.51 -46.58 -40.39
N THR A 322 -15.63 -47.90 -40.59
CA THR A 322 -16.69 -48.69 -39.93
C THR A 322 -16.59 -48.58 -38.40
N VAL A 323 -15.39 -48.68 -37.84
CA VAL A 323 -15.17 -48.54 -36.39
C VAL A 323 -15.51 -47.12 -35.92
N ILE A 324 -15.15 -46.09 -36.68
CA ILE A 324 -15.49 -44.70 -36.42
C ILE A 324 -17.02 -44.48 -36.45
N ALA A 325 -17.71 -45.04 -37.45
CA ALA A 325 -19.15 -44.93 -37.62
C ALA A 325 -19.94 -45.62 -36.51
N ASP A 326 -19.42 -46.73 -35.99
CA ASP A 326 -20.07 -47.50 -34.94
C ASP A 326 -19.77 -46.94 -33.54
N LYS A 327 -18.54 -46.45 -33.29
CA LYS A 327 -18.08 -46.09 -31.94
C LYS A 327 -17.94 -44.59 -31.68
N ILE A 328 -17.63 -43.78 -32.69
CA ILE A 328 -17.27 -42.36 -32.50
C ILE A 328 -18.38 -41.42 -32.97
N LEU A 329 -18.82 -41.57 -34.23
CA LEU A 329 -19.84 -40.69 -34.82
C LEU A 329 -21.16 -40.64 -34.03
N PRO A 330 -21.66 -41.74 -33.42
CA PRO A 330 -22.88 -41.68 -32.60
C PRO A 330 -22.73 -40.77 -31.39
N GLU A 331 -21.55 -40.71 -30.77
CA GLU A 331 -21.30 -39.84 -29.62
C GLU A 331 -21.31 -38.36 -29.99
N LEU A 332 -21.05 -38.00 -31.25
CA LEU A 332 -21.01 -36.62 -31.70
C LEU A 332 -22.40 -36.03 -32.01
N ARG A 333 -23.37 -36.90 -32.30
CA ARG A 333 -24.77 -36.54 -32.56
C ARG A 333 -25.47 -36.20 -31.24
N ARG A 334 -25.21 -35.01 -30.69
CA ARG A 334 -25.74 -34.62 -29.37
C ARG A 334 -26.20 -33.17 -29.28
N SER A 335 -27.02 -32.92 -28.28
CA SER A 335 -27.26 -31.59 -27.72
C SER A 335 -26.75 -31.58 -26.29
N LYS A 336 -25.86 -30.64 -25.98
CA LYS A 336 -25.39 -30.37 -24.61
C LYS A 336 -26.26 -29.29 -24.02
N ILE A 337 -26.63 -29.49 -22.76
CA ILE A 337 -27.54 -28.63 -22.00
C ILE A 337 -26.79 -28.17 -20.76
N ARG A 338 -26.78 -26.86 -20.51
CA ARG A 338 -26.28 -26.26 -19.28
C ARG A 338 -27.34 -25.35 -18.69
N ILE A 339 -27.74 -25.62 -17.46
CA ILE A 339 -28.63 -24.74 -16.69
C ILE A 339 -27.78 -23.93 -15.73
N ASN A 340 -27.84 -22.61 -15.86
CA ASN A 340 -27.19 -21.67 -14.97
C ASN A 340 -28.21 -21.12 -13.97
N ALA A 341 -28.02 -21.38 -12.68
CA ALA A 341 -28.89 -20.92 -11.61
C ALA A 341 -28.11 -20.43 -10.39
N GLU A 342 -28.82 -19.83 -9.45
CA GLU A 342 -28.30 -19.26 -8.22
C GLU A 342 -29.20 -19.64 -7.04
N GLU A 343 -28.62 -20.25 -6.01
CA GLU A 343 -29.31 -20.51 -4.75
C GLU A 343 -29.25 -19.26 -3.87
N LYS A 344 -30.40 -18.74 -3.40
CA LYS A 344 -30.42 -17.62 -2.47
C LYS A 344 -29.88 -18.04 -1.10
N SER A 345 -28.92 -17.29 -0.60
CA SER A 345 -28.46 -17.43 0.79
C SER A 345 -29.55 -17.01 1.77
N ARG A 346 -29.37 -17.35 3.05
CA ARG A 346 -30.29 -16.92 4.12
C ARG A 346 -30.39 -15.39 4.15
N SER A 347 -31.56 -14.86 4.52
CA SER A 347 -31.75 -13.41 4.63
C SER A 347 -30.94 -12.82 5.78
N ASP A 348 -30.66 -11.53 5.70
CA ASP A 348 -29.89 -10.79 6.70
C ASP A 348 -30.58 -10.89 8.09
N GLU A 349 -31.92 -10.82 8.15
CA GLU A 349 -32.69 -10.97 9.39
C GLU A 349 -32.56 -12.39 9.98
N LYS A 350 -32.56 -13.41 9.11
CA LYS A 350 -32.43 -14.79 9.55
C LYS A 350 -31.03 -15.08 10.06
N ILE A 351 -29.99 -14.57 9.40
CA ILE A 351 -28.59 -14.69 9.82
C ILE A 351 -28.40 -13.98 11.17
N ALA A 352 -28.86 -12.72 11.28
CA ALA A 352 -28.76 -11.94 12.51
C ALA A 352 -29.51 -12.58 13.69
N SER A 353 -30.66 -13.23 13.46
CA SER A 353 -31.36 -13.99 14.49
C SER A 353 -30.61 -15.28 14.88
N LEU A 354 -30.09 -16.02 13.91
CA LEU A 354 -29.43 -17.30 14.14
C LEU A 354 -28.09 -17.16 14.85
N VAL A 355 -27.32 -16.09 14.62
CA VAL A 355 -26.02 -15.92 15.28
C VAL A 355 -26.16 -15.82 16.81
N SER A 356 -27.30 -15.32 17.30
CA SER A 356 -27.60 -15.25 18.74
C SER A 356 -28.35 -16.48 19.27
N THR A 357 -29.17 -17.15 18.46
CA THR A 357 -30.08 -18.20 18.94
C THR A 357 -29.60 -19.62 18.64
N ASN A 358 -28.91 -19.84 17.52
CA ASN A 358 -28.39 -21.13 17.09
C ASN A 358 -27.17 -20.95 16.16
N PRO A 359 -26.05 -20.41 16.66
CA PRO A 359 -24.89 -20.07 15.84
C PRO A 359 -24.23 -21.27 15.16
N ASP A 360 -24.32 -22.47 15.76
CA ASP A 360 -23.75 -23.70 15.20
C ASP A 360 -24.43 -24.14 13.88
N SER A 361 -25.59 -23.54 13.53
CA SER A 361 -26.27 -23.77 12.25
C SER A 361 -25.80 -22.88 11.10
N LEU A 362 -24.98 -21.86 11.39
CA LEU A 362 -24.46 -20.91 10.43
C LEU A 362 -23.07 -21.33 9.96
N SER A 363 -22.78 -21.15 8.67
CA SER A 363 -21.43 -21.25 8.13
C SER A 363 -20.51 -20.15 8.68
N VAL A 364 -19.19 -20.34 8.58
CA VAL A 364 -18.22 -19.30 9.01
C VAL A 364 -18.45 -17.98 8.28
N GLU A 365 -18.77 -18.03 6.99
CA GLU A 365 -19.01 -16.82 6.20
C GLU A 365 -20.28 -16.09 6.65
N GLU A 366 -21.35 -16.81 7.01
CA GLU A 366 -22.56 -16.18 7.57
C GLU A 366 -22.31 -15.54 8.93
N VAL A 367 -21.50 -16.17 9.78
CA VAL A 367 -21.19 -15.62 11.11
C VAL A 367 -20.33 -14.36 10.97
N LEU A 368 -19.29 -14.40 10.14
CA LEU A 368 -18.45 -13.23 9.87
C LEU A 368 -19.25 -12.10 9.19
N TYR A 369 -20.10 -12.45 8.22
CA TYR A 369 -21.00 -11.50 7.56
C TYR A 369 -21.98 -10.85 8.54
N SER A 370 -22.51 -11.60 9.51
CA SER A 370 -23.45 -11.06 10.49
C SER A 370 -22.89 -9.89 11.31
N ALA A 371 -21.57 -9.83 11.52
CA ALA A 371 -20.92 -8.70 12.19
C ALA A 371 -20.97 -7.41 11.33
N THR A 372 -21.16 -7.51 10.02
CA THR A 372 -21.33 -6.35 9.13
C THR A 372 -22.74 -5.75 9.22
N LEU A 373 -23.71 -6.52 9.74
CA LEU A 373 -25.12 -6.12 9.87
C LEU A 373 -25.39 -5.22 11.09
N THR A 374 -24.38 -5.00 11.94
CA THR A 374 -24.48 -4.12 13.11
C THR A 374 -23.36 -3.09 13.13
N ASN A 375 -23.62 -1.92 13.72
CA ASN A 375 -22.61 -0.90 14.02
C ASN A 375 -22.18 -0.91 15.51
N ASP A 376 -22.85 -1.71 16.34
CA ASP A 376 -22.53 -1.83 17.76
C ASP A 376 -21.24 -2.67 17.94
N MET A 377 -20.23 -2.07 18.58
CA MET A 377 -18.90 -2.67 18.68
C MET A 377 -18.88 -3.89 19.63
N ASP A 378 -19.68 -3.89 20.68
CA ASP A 378 -19.74 -5.01 21.61
C ASP A 378 -20.47 -6.21 20.98
N ALA A 379 -21.53 -5.96 20.22
CA ALA A 379 -22.19 -6.97 19.40
C ALA A 379 -21.24 -7.57 18.34
N LYS A 380 -20.49 -6.72 17.61
CA LYS A 380 -19.46 -7.20 16.65
C LYS A 380 -18.43 -8.09 17.33
N LEU A 381 -17.91 -7.66 18.48
CA LEU A 381 -16.93 -8.43 19.25
C LEU A 381 -17.49 -9.80 19.66
N ASN A 382 -18.73 -9.85 20.14
CA ASN A 382 -19.39 -11.09 20.54
C ASN A 382 -19.65 -12.03 19.34
N ILE A 383 -19.99 -11.48 18.17
CA ILE A 383 -20.14 -12.25 16.93
C ILE A 383 -18.79 -12.85 16.50
N TYR A 384 -17.70 -12.09 16.49
CA TYR A 384 -16.39 -12.62 16.13
C TYR A 384 -15.86 -13.64 17.15
N LYS A 385 -16.12 -13.46 18.44
CA LYS A 385 -15.88 -14.49 19.46
C LYS A 385 -16.73 -15.74 19.25
N THR A 386 -17.95 -15.58 18.73
CA THR A 386 -18.79 -16.71 18.33
C THR A 386 -18.19 -17.46 17.16
N ALA A 387 -17.69 -16.75 16.13
CA ALA A 387 -16.93 -17.36 15.03
C ALA A 387 -15.70 -18.13 15.54
N GLU A 388 -14.92 -17.53 16.44
CA GLU A 388 -13.76 -18.16 17.09
C GLU A 388 -14.14 -19.43 17.87
N ARG A 389 -15.30 -19.46 18.53
CA ARG A 389 -15.78 -20.62 19.30
C ARG A 389 -16.23 -21.78 18.40
N ILE A 390 -17.06 -21.50 17.39
CA ILE A 390 -17.67 -22.53 16.55
C ILE A 390 -16.75 -22.96 15.39
N TYR A 391 -15.83 -22.09 14.96
CA TYR A 391 -14.81 -22.34 13.94
C TYR A 391 -13.40 -22.10 14.49
N PRO A 392 -12.91 -22.92 15.44
CA PRO A 392 -11.66 -22.66 16.16
C PRO A 392 -10.39 -22.71 15.30
N ASN A 393 -10.47 -23.27 14.09
CA ASN A 393 -9.36 -23.34 13.13
C ASN A 393 -9.39 -22.20 12.10
N ASP A 394 -10.42 -21.33 12.10
CA ASP A 394 -10.47 -20.16 11.23
C ASP A 394 -9.84 -18.95 11.93
N TRP A 395 -8.76 -18.43 11.36
CA TRP A 395 -8.00 -17.31 11.92
C TRP A 395 -8.82 -16.01 11.99
N ARG A 396 -9.86 -15.85 11.15
CA ARG A 396 -10.62 -14.60 11.03
C ARG A 396 -11.43 -14.31 12.29
N GLY A 397 -11.90 -15.33 13.01
CA GLY A 397 -12.62 -15.12 14.28
C GLY A 397 -11.75 -14.37 15.31
N ALA A 398 -10.58 -14.92 15.61
CA ALA A 398 -9.62 -14.29 16.52
C ALA A 398 -9.11 -12.95 15.99
N ASN A 399 -8.70 -12.87 14.71
CA ASN A 399 -8.23 -11.62 14.11
C ASN A 399 -9.28 -10.51 14.17
N ASN A 400 -10.53 -10.81 13.82
CA ASN A 400 -11.57 -9.79 13.76
C ASN A 400 -12.06 -9.37 15.16
N ALA A 401 -12.01 -10.28 16.14
CA ALA A 401 -12.14 -9.90 17.55
C ALA A 401 -11.03 -8.92 17.97
N GLY A 402 -9.77 -9.21 17.60
CA GLY A 402 -8.64 -8.31 17.82
C GLY A 402 -8.82 -6.95 17.15
N TYR A 403 -9.31 -6.92 15.91
CA TYR A 403 -9.62 -5.70 15.17
C TYR A 403 -10.63 -4.81 15.92
N VAL A 404 -11.73 -5.39 16.41
CA VAL A 404 -12.72 -4.63 17.18
C VAL A 404 -12.14 -4.14 18.50
N LEU A 405 -11.32 -4.95 19.18
CA LEU A 405 -10.63 -4.55 20.41
C LEU A 405 -9.67 -3.38 20.18
N MET A 406 -8.99 -3.31 19.03
CA MET A 406 -8.18 -2.14 18.64
C MET A 406 -9.03 -0.89 18.51
N LEU A 407 -10.19 -0.97 17.84
CA LEU A 407 -11.13 0.16 17.71
C LEU A 407 -11.70 0.61 19.06
N GLN A 408 -11.78 -0.31 20.03
CA GLN A 408 -12.14 -0.01 21.43
C GLN A 408 -10.96 0.44 22.30
N ASN A 409 -9.77 0.67 21.72
CA ASN A 409 -8.53 1.02 22.43
C ASN A 409 -8.06 -0.03 23.47
N LYS A 410 -8.47 -1.30 23.35
CA LYS A 410 -8.06 -2.41 24.22
C LYS A 410 -6.84 -3.13 23.66
N LEU A 411 -5.71 -2.43 23.65
CA LEU A 411 -4.48 -2.86 22.96
C LEU A 411 -3.95 -4.23 23.38
N ASN A 412 -3.92 -4.53 24.69
CA ASN A 412 -3.37 -5.79 25.20
C ASN A 412 -4.26 -6.99 24.85
N ASP A 413 -5.59 -6.82 24.92
CA ASP A 413 -6.54 -7.86 24.55
C ASP A 413 -6.48 -8.12 23.03
N ALA A 414 -6.39 -7.05 22.24
CA ALA A 414 -6.23 -7.14 20.80
C ALA A 414 -4.96 -7.91 20.41
N LYS A 415 -3.83 -7.62 21.07
CA LYS A 415 -2.57 -8.33 20.88
C LYS A 415 -2.74 -9.84 21.08
N GLY A 416 -3.36 -10.25 22.19
CA GLY A 416 -3.59 -11.67 22.47
C GLY A 416 -4.42 -12.36 21.38
N GLN A 417 -5.42 -11.66 20.84
CA GLN A 417 -6.25 -12.16 19.75
C GLN A 417 -5.50 -12.26 18.41
N PHE A 418 -4.70 -11.26 18.05
CA PHE A 418 -3.87 -11.34 16.84
C PHE A 418 -2.78 -12.42 16.94
N GLU A 419 -2.16 -12.60 18.11
CA GLU A 419 -1.20 -13.69 18.34
C GLU A 419 -1.87 -15.07 18.25
N LYS A 420 -3.12 -15.20 18.69
CA LYS A 420 -3.91 -16.42 18.47
C LYS A 420 -4.18 -16.66 16.99
N ALA A 421 -4.55 -15.62 16.24
CA ALA A 421 -4.77 -15.72 14.81
C ALA A 421 -3.49 -16.09 14.04
N ASP A 422 -2.33 -15.52 14.42
CA ASP A 422 -1.02 -15.80 13.79
C ASP A 422 -0.61 -17.27 13.96
N LYS A 423 -0.96 -17.90 15.09
CA LYS A 423 -0.76 -19.34 15.31
C LYS A 423 -1.59 -20.22 14.38
N LEU A 424 -2.77 -19.74 13.95
CA LEU A 424 -3.67 -20.46 13.05
C LEU A 424 -3.31 -20.24 11.57
N SER A 425 -2.79 -19.05 11.23
CA SER A 425 -2.46 -18.66 9.87
C SER A 425 -1.16 -17.85 9.85
N ALA A 426 -0.04 -18.57 9.95
CA ALA A 426 1.27 -17.93 9.91
C ALA A 426 1.51 -17.21 8.56
N ASN A 427 2.23 -16.09 8.60
CA ASN A 427 2.56 -15.26 7.43
C ASN A 427 1.36 -14.63 6.71
N ASN A 428 0.19 -14.59 7.35
CA ASN A 428 -0.98 -13.92 6.80
C ASN A 428 -0.81 -12.38 6.88
N ALA A 429 -0.89 -11.69 5.74
CA ALA A 429 -0.65 -10.25 5.64
C ALA A 429 -1.58 -9.41 6.54
N VAL A 430 -2.87 -9.77 6.66
CA VAL A 430 -3.83 -9.07 7.53
C VAL A 430 -3.39 -9.14 8.98
N ILE A 431 -2.96 -10.32 9.42
CA ILE A 431 -2.52 -10.56 10.80
C ILE A 431 -1.18 -9.86 11.08
N LYS A 432 -0.22 -9.95 10.14
CA LYS A 432 1.06 -9.26 10.24
C LYS A 432 0.89 -7.74 10.31
N ASN A 433 -0.01 -7.16 9.50
CA ASN A 433 -0.37 -5.75 9.63
C ASN A 433 -0.84 -5.43 11.06
N ASN A 434 -1.80 -6.19 11.57
CA ASN A 434 -2.38 -5.96 12.89
C ASN A 434 -1.36 -6.07 14.04
N LEU A 435 -0.47 -7.06 13.98
CA LEU A 435 0.64 -7.17 14.93
C LEU A 435 1.63 -6.01 14.78
N GLY A 436 1.81 -5.49 13.57
CA GLY A 436 2.59 -4.28 13.31
C GLY A 436 1.99 -3.04 13.97
N VAL A 437 0.66 -2.87 13.89
CA VAL A 437 -0.08 -1.81 14.58
C VAL A 437 0.14 -1.90 16.09
N VAL A 438 0.01 -3.10 16.66
CA VAL A 438 0.28 -3.33 18.08
C VAL A 438 1.72 -2.95 18.44
N ALA A 439 2.71 -3.40 17.65
CA ALA A 439 4.12 -3.11 17.91
C ALA A 439 4.40 -1.59 17.85
N HIS A 440 3.82 -0.87 16.89
CA HIS A 440 4.02 0.57 16.76
C HIS A 440 3.44 1.32 17.95
N LEU A 441 2.21 0.97 18.38
CA LEU A 441 1.58 1.58 19.56
C LEU A 441 2.30 1.23 20.87
N GLN A 442 3.01 0.10 20.93
CA GLN A 442 3.90 -0.27 22.04
C GLN A 442 5.27 0.42 21.98
N GLY A 443 5.53 1.25 20.96
CA GLY A 443 6.80 1.96 20.77
C GLY A 443 7.90 1.12 20.12
N ASP A 444 7.63 -0.15 19.78
CA ASP A 444 8.58 -1.01 19.06
C ASP A 444 8.51 -0.77 17.56
N ARG A 445 9.11 0.35 17.18
CA ARG A 445 9.09 0.86 15.82
C ARG A 445 9.80 -0.04 14.82
N LYS A 446 10.90 -0.68 15.22
CA LYS A 446 11.67 -1.57 14.35
C LYS A 446 10.87 -2.84 14.04
N LYS A 447 10.20 -3.40 15.05
CA LYS A 447 9.33 -4.56 14.86
C LYS A 447 8.11 -4.21 14.01
N ALA A 448 7.48 -3.06 14.23
CA ALA A 448 6.38 -2.58 13.39
C ALA A 448 6.80 -2.49 11.92
N GLU A 449 7.97 -1.89 11.63
CA GLU A 449 8.49 -1.79 10.27
C GLU A 449 8.66 -3.15 9.58
N ALA A 450 9.23 -4.14 10.29
CA ALA A 450 9.41 -5.49 9.76
C ALA A 450 8.06 -6.15 9.43
N LEU A 451 7.10 -6.10 10.35
CA LEU A 451 5.77 -6.68 10.18
C LEU A 451 4.97 -6.02 9.05
N TYR A 452 5.04 -4.68 8.94
CA TYR A 452 4.40 -3.97 7.83
C TYR A 452 5.05 -4.30 6.49
N LYS A 453 6.38 -4.46 6.43
CA LYS A 453 7.07 -4.89 5.20
C LYS A 453 6.59 -6.27 4.75
N GLU A 454 6.46 -7.24 5.66
CA GLU A 454 5.92 -8.57 5.36
C GLU A 454 4.49 -8.53 4.80
N ALA A 455 3.65 -7.60 5.27
CA ALA A 455 2.25 -7.48 4.86
C ALA A 455 2.00 -6.61 3.62
N SER A 456 2.88 -5.63 3.36
CA SER A 456 2.66 -4.54 2.39
C SER A 456 2.41 -4.95 0.94
N ALA A 457 2.82 -6.17 0.55
CA ALA A 457 2.60 -6.69 -0.80
C ALA A 457 1.13 -7.10 -1.06
N SER A 458 0.35 -7.37 -0.01
CA SER A 458 -1.02 -7.88 -0.12
C SER A 458 -2.04 -7.14 0.75
N ASP A 459 -1.59 -6.19 1.57
CA ASP A 459 -2.46 -5.38 2.44
C ASP A 459 -2.15 -3.88 2.27
N ASN A 460 -3.15 -3.13 1.78
CA ASN A 460 -3.02 -1.69 1.55
C ASN A 460 -2.93 -0.87 2.85
N ASN A 461 -3.53 -1.35 3.95
CA ASN A 461 -3.37 -0.71 5.25
C ASN A 461 -1.94 -0.88 5.76
N ALA A 462 -1.34 -2.07 5.57
CA ALA A 462 0.07 -2.30 5.91
C ALA A 462 1.01 -1.40 5.12
N LYS A 463 0.74 -1.23 3.82
CA LYS A 463 1.49 -0.31 2.97
C LYS A 463 1.39 1.13 3.48
N TYR A 464 0.17 1.58 3.81
CA TYR A 464 -0.06 2.89 4.43
C TYR A 464 0.68 3.06 5.76
N ASN A 465 0.58 2.08 6.67
CA ASN A 465 1.21 2.10 7.99
C ASN A 465 2.75 2.11 7.86
N LEU A 466 3.31 1.36 6.90
CA LEU A 466 4.73 1.46 6.56
C LEU A 466 5.11 2.88 6.14
N GLY A 467 4.24 3.57 5.39
CA GLY A 467 4.42 4.99 5.07
C GLY A 467 4.58 5.88 6.30
N ILE A 468 3.79 5.67 7.37
CA ILE A 468 3.91 6.40 8.64
C ILE A 468 5.30 6.16 9.25
N ILE A 469 5.75 4.90 9.26
CA ILE A 469 7.10 4.54 9.73
C ILE A 469 8.18 5.21 8.89
N ASN A 470 8.01 5.30 7.57
CA ASN A 470 8.98 5.99 6.69
C ASN A 470 9.07 7.50 7.00
N ILE A 471 7.94 8.19 7.24
CA ILE A 471 7.95 9.61 7.65
C ILE A 471 8.78 9.78 8.91
N LYS A 472 8.49 8.98 9.93
CA LYS A 472 9.19 9.06 11.21
C LYS A 472 10.69 8.69 11.07
N ASN A 473 11.12 8.01 9.99
CA ASN A 473 12.51 7.57 9.77
C ASN A 473 13.29 8.63 8.97
N GLY A 474 12.58 9.62 8.40
CA GLY A 474 13.16 10.56 7.46
C GLY A 474 13.15 10.07 6.00
N ASP A 475 12.59 8.88 5.73
CA ASP A 475 12.57 8.25 4.40
C ASP A 475 11.38 8.75 3.57
N TYR A 476 11.31 10.06 3.32
CA TYR A 476 10.11 10.69 2.75
C TYR A 476 9.75 10.20 1.34
N SER A 477 10.74 9.84 0.52
CA SER A 477 10.50 9.22 -0.80
C SER A 477 9.76 7.88 -0.69
N MET A 478 10.17 7.04 0.26
CA MET A 478 9.49 5.77 0.54
C MET A 478 8.12 6.00 1.16
N ALA A 479 7.95 7.02 2.01
CA ALA A 479 6.65 7.40 2.54
C ALA A 479 5.66 7.74 1.43
N VAL A 480 6.05 8.60 0.48
CA VAL A 480 5.23 8.96 -0.70
C VAL A 480 4.89 7.72 -1.52
N THR A 481 5.85 6.85 -1.78
CA THR A 481 5.64 5.61 -2.55
C THR A 481 4.64 4.68 -1.87
N ASN A 482 4.78 4.49 -0.56
CA ASN A 482 3.94 3.60 0.23
C ASN A 482 2.52 4.15 0.45
N MET A 483 2.37 5.48 0.50
CA MET A 483 1.07 6.15 0.62
C MET A 483 0.42 6.50 -0.73
N SER A 484 1.01 6.07 -1.84
CA SER A 484 0.47 6.31 -3.19
C SER A 484 -0.94 5.73 -3.33
N GLY A 485 -1.85 6.52 -3.91
CA GLY A 485 -3.26 6.17 -4.05
C GLY A 485 -4.11 6.41 -2.79
N THR A 486 -3.54 6.94 -1.70
CA THR A 486 -4.29 7.32 -0.49
C THR A 486 -4.41 8.83 -0.36
N ASN A 487 -5.58 9.32 0.07
CA ASN A 487 -5.83 10.73 0.36
C ASN A 487 -6.01 10.90 1.86
N THR A 488 -4.90 11.03 2.58
CA THR A 488 -4.87 11.19 4.04
C THR A 488 -4.00 12.37 4.44
N PHE A 489 -4.15 12.85 5.67
CA PHE A 489 -3.25 13.86 6.23
C PHE A 489 -1.77 13.44 6.11
N ASN A 490 -1.45 12.20 6.50
CA ASN A 490 -0.07 11.70 6.44
C ASN A 490 0.45 11.56 5.00
N ALA A 491 -0.40 11.22 4.02
CA ALA A 491 -0.01 11.23 2.61
C ALA A 491 0.32 12.65 2.11
N ALA A 492 -0.45 13.65 2.55
CA ALA A 492 -0.15 15.05 2.27
C ALA A 492 1.15 15.47 2.93
N LEU A 493 1.35 15.13 4.21
CA LEU A 493 2.58 15.42 4.95
C LEU A 493 3.80 14.78 4.28
N ALA A 494 3.73 13.52 3.88
CA ALA A 494 4.81 12.84 3.17
C ALA A 494 5.20 13.60 1.88
N ASN A 495 4.21 14.07 1.11
CA ASN A 495 4.45 14.88 -0.08
C ASN A 495 5.05 16.25 0.27
N THR A 496 4.57 16.92 1.33
CA THR A 496 5.16 18.18 1.82
C THR A 496 6.64 18.00 2.15
N LEU A 497 6.97 16.93 2.89
CA LEU A 497 8.34 16.63 3.32
C LEU A 497 9.25 16.20 2.16
N ALA A 498 8.70 15.58 1.12
CA ALA A 498 9.40 15.27 -0.12
C ALA A 498 9.55 16.46 -1.08
N GLY A 499 8.96 17.63 -0.77
CA GLY A 499 8.99 18.82 -1.62
C GLY A 499 7.91 18.85 -2.72
N ASN A 500 6.98 17.91 -2.73
CA ASN A 500 5.91 17.78 -3.72
C ASN A 500 4.68 18.62 -3.31
N ASN A 501 4.82 19.96 -3.28
CA ASN A 501 3.79 20.86 -2.73
C ASN A 501 2.42 20.72 -3.42
N ASP A 502 2.37 20.60 -4.75
CA ASP A 502 1.10 20.47 -5.49
C ASP A 502 0.37 19.16 -5.16
N ALA A 503 1.12 18.06 -5.06
CA ALA A 503 0.56 16.77 -4.66
C ALA A 503 0.09 16.80 -3.20
N ALA A 504 0.85 17.46 -2.32
CA ALA A 504 0.48 17.64 -0.92
C ALA A 504 -0.83 18.43 -0.78
N ALA A 505 -0.99 19.53 -1.52
CA ALA A 505 -2.21 20.35 -1.51
C ALA A 505 -3.44 19.55 -1.94
N LYS A 506 -3.33 18.74 -3.00
CA LYS A 506 -4.41 17.85 -3.45
C LYS A 506 -4.75 16.78 -2.42
N ALA A 507 -3.72 16.14 -1.84
CA ALA A 507 -3.90 15.07 -0.86
C ALA A 507 -4.58 15.58 0.43
N VAL A 508 -4.22 16.76 0.94
CA VAL A 508 -4.85 17.31 2.15
C VAL A 508 -6.30 17.72 1.90
N GLU A 509 -6.60 18.27 0.73
CA GLU A 509 -7.97 18.67 0.35
C GLU A 509 -8.90 17.47 0.15
N ALA A 510 -8.37 16.36 -0.34
CA ALA A 510 -9.10 15.10 -0.50
C ALA A 510 -9.14 14.23 0.77
N SER A 511 -8.47 14.64 1.85
CA SER A 511 -8.41 13.89 3.10
C SER A 511 -9.64 14.11 3.98
N ALA A 512 -9.90 13.17 4.89
CA ALA A 512 -10.90 13.34 5.95
C ALA A 512 -10.60 14.54 6.85
N ASP A 513 -9.33 14.94 6.93
CA ASP A 513 -8.83 16.02 7.78
C ASP A 513 -8.86 17.40 7.10
N LYS A 514 -9.42 17.53 5.89
CA LYS A 514 -9.39 18.79 5.10
C LYS A 514 -9.92 20.02 5.87
N ASP A 515 -10.90 19.80 6.74
CA ASP A 515 -11.58 20.81 7.57
C ASP A 515 -11.17 20.75 9.05
N SER A 516 -10.19 19.90 9.39
CA SER A 516 -9.63 19.83 10.75
C SER A 516 -8.66 21.00 11.00
N ALA A 517 -8.44 21.34 12.27
CA ALA A 517 -7.48 22.40 12.63
C ALA A 517 -6.07 22.11 12.07
N ILE A 518 -5.63 20.85 12.21
CA ILE A 518 -4.32 20.40 11.77
C ILE A 518 -4.20 20.29 10.24
N GLY A 519 -5.28 19.91 9.54
CA GLY A 519 -5.34 19.94 8.07
C GLY A 519 -5.23 21.35 7.51
N HIS A 520 -5.90 22.33 8.14
CA HIS A 520 -5.68 23.75 7.82
C HIS A 520 -4.25 24.20 8.11
N TYR A 521 -3.66 23.77 9.23
CA TYR A 521 -2.27 24.10 9.55
C TYR A 521 -1.28 23.55 8.51
N LEU A 522 -1.41 22.29 8.11
CA LEU A 522 -0.58 21.69 7.06
C LEU A 522 -0.78 22.42 5.72
N ARG A 523 -2.01 22.81 5.39
CA ARG A 523 -2.28 23.63 4.18
C ARG A 523 -1.56 24.99 4.24
N ALA A 524 -1.46 25.61 5.41
CA ALA A 524 -0.67 26.82 5.60
C ALA A 524 0.82 26.56 5.36
N VAL A 525 1.38 25.47 5.89
CA VAL A 525 2.79 25.08 5.66
C VAL A 525 3.06 24.84 4.17
N ILE A 526 2.16 24.12 3.48
CA ILE A 526 2.26 23.88 2.03
C ILE A 526 2.24 25.23 1.27
N ALA A 527 1.33 26.13 1.61
CA ALA A 527 1.24 27.46 1.00
C ALA A 527 2.49 28.30 1.25
N ALA A 528 3.07 28.24 2.44
CA ALA A 528 4.31 28.95 2.77
C ALA A 528 5.49 28.45 1.91
N ARG A 529 5.59 27.14 1.71
CA ARG A 529 6.60 26.53 0.81
C ARG A 529 6.36 26.86 -0.67
N ALA A 530 5.10 27.06 -1.06
CA ALA A 530 4.72 27.50 -2.40
C ALA A 530 4.83 29.03 -2.63
N GLY A 531 5.09 29.82 -1.59
CA GLY A 531 5.18 31.28 -1.71
C GLY A 531 3.83 32.02 -1.67
N ASP A 532 2.73 31.34 -1.35
CA ASP A 532 1.36 31.90 -1.38
C ASP A 532 0.97 32.54 -0.04
N ALA A 533 1.29 33.82 0.13
CA ALA A 533 1.00 34.59 1.35
C ALA A 533 -0.50 34.64 1.71
N THR A 534 -1.36 34.76 0.70
CA THR A 534 -2.82 34.84 0.88
C THR A 534 -3.35 33.55 1.46
N GLN A 535 -2.92 32.41 0.89
CA GLN A 535 -3.35 31.10 1.35
C GLN A 535 -2.74 30.73 2.71
N VAL A 536 -1.52 31.19 3.04
CA VAL A 536 -0.94 31.09 4.39
C VAL A 536 -1.88 31.74 5.41
N ALA A 537 -2.22 33.02 5.23
CA ALA A 537 -3.06 33.75 6.17
C ALA A 537 -4.46 33.14 6.31
N LYS A 538 -5.10 32.79 5.18
CA LYS A 538 -6.42 32.15 5.17
C LYS A 538 -6.41 30.82 5.93
N SER A 539 -5.41 29.98 5.68
CA SER A 539 -5.31 28.65 6.28
C SER A 539 -4.97 28.72 7.76
N LEU A 540 -4.07 29.63 8.18
CA LEU A 540 -3.77 29.85 9.60
C LEU A 540 -4.97 30.35 10.37
N LYS A 541 -5.73 31.30 9.82
CA LYS A 541 -6.96 31.80 10.44
C LYS A 541 -7.95 30.66 10.69
N ALA A 542 -8.16 29.80 9.69
CA ALA A 542 -9.04 28.63 9.82
C ALA A 542 -8.52 27.64 10.88
N ALA A 543 -7.21 27.37 10.89
CA ALA A 543 -6.58 26.49 11.87
C ALA A 543 -6.75 27.01 13.31
N VAL A 544 -6.39 28.28 13.55
CA VAL A 544 -6.47 28.93 14.88
C VAL A 544 -7.91 29.05 15.38
N SER A 545 -8.87 29.29 14.48
CA SER A 545 -10.30 29.34 14.86
C SER A 545 -10.83 28.00 15.37
N LYS A 546 -10.22 26.89 14.96
CA LYS A 546 -10.60 25.54 15.38
C LYS A 546 -9.77 25.04 16.56
N ASP A 547 -8.52 25.48 16.67
CA ASP A 547 -7.61 25.20 17.78
C ASP A 547 -6.69 26.40 18.05
N ALA A 548 -6.99 27.14 19.11
CA ALA A 548 -6.24 28.34 19.49
C ALA A 548 -4.77 28.06 19.85
N SER A 549 -4.41 26.82 20.22
CA SER A 549 -3.02 26.46 20.54
C SER A 549 -2.08 26.55 19.32
N LEU A 550 -2.65 26.45 18.11
CA LEU A 550 -1.91 26.58 16.85
C LEU A 550 -1.38 28.01 16.63
N LYS A 551 -1.88 29.01 17.36
CA LYS A 551 -1.35 30.38 17.34
C LYS A 551 0.11 30.42 17.79
N GLU A 552 0.40 29.85 18.97
CA GLU A 552 1.75 29.83 19.51
C GLU A 552 2.67 28.91 18.70
N LYS A 553 2.09 27.83 18.14
CA LYS A 553 2.78 26.98 17.18
C LYS A 553 3.25 27.79 15.96
N ALA A 554 2.35 28.54 15.31
CA ALA A 554 2.65 29.32 14.11
C ALA A 554 3.67 30.45 14.36
N LYS A 555 3.61 31.10 15.53
CA LYS A 555 4.59 32.14 15.91
C LYS A 555 6.02 31.61 15.99
N THR A 556 6.19 30.36 16.44
CA THR A 556 7.51 29.74 16.60
C THR A 556 7.93 28.92 15.39
N ASP A 557 7.00 28.54 14.53
CA ASP A 557 7.31 27.77 13.32
C ASP A 557 8.14 28.57 12.31
N LEU A 558 9.22 27.96 11.81
CA LEU A 558 10.11 28.60 10.84
C LEU A 558 9.62 28.45 9.40
N GLU A 559 8.65 27.57 9.14
CA GLU A 559 7.94 27.53 7.85
C GLU A 559 7.34 28.91 7.50
N PHE A 560 6.93 29.67 8.52
CA PHE A 560 6.31 30.98 8.34
C PHE A 560 7.27 32.16 8.49
N ALA A 561 8.58 31.94 8.62
CA ALA A 561 9.54 32.99 8.97
C ALA A 561 9.46 34.24 8.04
N LYS A 562 9.20 34.03 6.74
CA LYS A 562 9.06 35.11 5.75
C LYS A 562 7.79 35.94 5.90
N TYR A 563 6.79 35.44 6.61
CA TYR A 563 5.46 36.03 6.73
C TYR A 563 5.20 36.66 8.10
N LYS A 564 6.03 36.38 9.12
CA LYS A 564 5.76 36.76 10.52
C LYS A 564 5.50 38.25 10.76
N THR A 565 6.04 39.13 9.91
CA THR A 565 5.89 40.58 10.02
C THR A 565 4.75 41.15 9.15
N SER A 566 4.08 40.32 8.36
CA SER A 566 2.99 40.76 7.48
C SER A 566 1.71 41.02 8.29
N ALA A 567 0.95 42.04 7.90
CA ALA A 567 -0.32 42.37 8.57
C ALA A 567 -1.34 41.23 8.44
N GLU A 568 -1.35 40.53 7.31
CA GLU A 568 -2.21 39.38 7.04
C GLU A 568 -1.88 38.21 7.97
N PHE A 569 -0.59 37.93 8.19
CA PHE A 569 -0.15 36.88 9.12
C PHE A 569 -0.54 37.24 10.57
N ILE A 570 -0.24 38.47 11.00
CA ILE A 570 -0.57 38.95 12.35
C ILE A 570 -2.09 38.89 12.56
N SER A 571 -2.88 39.32 11.58
CA SER A 571 -4.34 39.27 11.65
C SER A 571 -4.89 37.84 11.60
N ALA A 572 -4.22 36.89 10.93
CA ALA A 572 -4.67 35.50 10.89
C ALA A 572 -4.51 34.78 12.24
N LEU A 573 -3.61 35.28 13.09
CA LEU A 573 -3.35 34.73 14.42
C LEU A 573 -4.17 35.36 15.54
N ASN A 574 -4.94 36.42 15.25
CA ASN A 574 -5.80 37.12 16.20
C ASN A 574 -7.27 36.85 15.87
#